data_AF-A0A7X6T924-F1
#
_entry.id   AF-A0A7X6T924-F1
#
_cell.length_a   1.000
_cell.length_b   1.000
_cell.length_c   1.000
_cell.angle_alpha   90.00
_cell.angle_beta   90.00
_cell.angle_gamma   90.00
#
_symmetry.space_group_name_H-M   'P 1'
#
loop_
_entity.id
_entity.type
_entity.pdbx_description
1 polymer ?
#
loop_
_entity_poly.entity_id
_entity_poly.type
_entity_poly.pdbx_seq_one_letter_code
_entity_poly.pdbx_strand_id
1 'polypeptide(L)'
;PYDRFISDVATRSHPATRIRRAILAAALGIETDHAALTGDGPAYIRVLGFNRQGRRLLSFMRKEARLPIIMKASDFRQLEDESARKQADLDLQAQALWNCHAGLARQSEFEREAVQIR
;
A
#
# COMPACT_ATOMS: atom_id res chain seq x y z
N PRO A 1 14.19 20.35 11.05
CA PRO A 1 14.93 20.13 9.78
C PRO A 1 14.01 19.84 8.58
N TYR A 2 13.13 18.84 8.66
CA TYR A 2 12.20 18.47 7.58
C TYR A 2 11.14 19.56 7.30
N ASP A 3 10.36 19.98 8.30
CA ASP A 3 9.30 20.99 8.06
C ASP A 3 9.86 22.33 7.58
N ARG A 4 11.07 22.69 8.04
CA ARG A 4 11.80 23.85 7.52
C ARG A 4 12.14 23.69 6.03
N PHE A 5 12.71 22.55 5.64
CA PHE A 5 12.97 22.25 4.23
C PHE A 5 11.70 22.34 3.38
N ILE A 6 10.57 21.79 3.86
CA ILE A 6 9.29 21.90 3.15
C ILE A 6 8.85 23.36 3.01
N SER A 7 8.99 24.17 4.07
CA SER A 7 8.64 25.59 4.03
C SER A 7 9.53 26.38 3.07
N ASP A 8 10.82 26.07 3.03
CA ASP A 8 11.80 26.79 2.20
C ASP A 8 11.64 26.46 0.70
N VAL A 9 11.18 25.26 0.36
CA VAL A 9 10.96 24.81 -1.03
C VAL A 9 9.54 25.11 -1.53
N ALA A 10 8.57 25.31 -0.63
CA ALA A 10 7.19 25.60 -1.00
C ALA A 10 7.05 26.93 -1.75
N THR A 11 6.29 26.89 -2.84
CA THR A 11 5.99 28.08 -3.67
C THR A 11 4.50 28.15 -3.97
N ARG A 12 4.05 29.28 -4.55
CA ARG A 12 2.65 29.43 -4.98
C ARG A 12 2.21 28.33 -5.96
N SER A 13 3.09 27.89 -6.86
CA SER A 13 2.81 26.83 -7.83
C SER A 13 3.03 25.42 -7.29
N HIS A 14 3.80 25.28 -6.20
CA HIS A 14 4.12 24.00 -5.55
C HIS A 14 3.81 24.07 -4.05
N PRO A 15 2.54 23.83 -3.66
CA PRO A 15 2.15 23.82 -2.26
C PRO A 15 2.91 22.74 -1.45
N ALA A 16 3.07 22.96 -0.15
CA ALA A 16 3.76 22.04 0.75
C ALA A 16 3.25 20.59 0.66
N THR A 17 1.94 20.36 0.46
CA THR A 17 1.37 19.01 0.31
C THR A 17 1.81 18.32 -0.98
N ARG A 18 2.09 19.06 -2.06
CA ARG A 18 2.65 18.52 -3.31
C ARG A 18 4.10 18.12 -3.11
N ILE A 19 4.88 18.95 -2.42
CA ILE A 19 6.29 18.66 -2.12
C ILE A 19 6.42 17.44 -1.21
N ARG A 20 5.64 17.35 -0.12
CA ARG A 20 5.62 16.17 0.76
C ARG A 20 5.28 14.89 -0.02
N ARG A 21 4.32 14.94 -0.94
CA ARG A 21 3.97 13.81 -1.81
C ARG A 21 5.10 13.43 -2.77
N ALA A 22 5.77 14.42 -3.38
CA ALA A 22 6.90 14.18 -4.27
C ALA A 22 8.10 13.54 -3.52
N ILE A 23 8.39 13.99 -2.30
CA ILE A 23 9.44 13.39 -1.46
C ILE A 23 9.09 11.95 -1.10
N LEU A 24 7.83 11.69 -0.72
CA LEU A 24 7.38 10.33 -0.42
C LEU A 24 7.47 9.42 -1.64
N ALA A 25 7.02 9.89 -2.81
CA ALA A 25 7.13 9.15 -4.06
C ALA A 25 8.60 8.82 -4.38
N ALA A 26 9.51 9.79 -4.27
CA ALA A 26 10.94 9.58 -4.47
C ALA A 26 11.54 8.58 -3.46
N ALA A 27 11.13 8.65 -2.19
CA ALA A 27 11.60 7.73 -1.14
C ALA A 27 11.10 6.29 -1.34
N LEU A 28 9.94 6.12 -1.98
CA LEU A 28 9.32 4.83 -2.29
C LEU A 28 9.65 4.33 -3.71
N GLY A 29 10.51 5.03 -4.47
CA GLY A 29 10.83 4.64 -5.85
C GLY A 29 9.64 4.71 -6.81
N ILE A 30 8.62 5.52 -6.51
CA ILE A 30 7.46 5.69 -7.40
C ILE A 30 7.87 6.59 -8.56
N GLU A 31 8.08 5.98 -9.72
CA GLU A 31 8.46 6.66 -10.96
C GLU A 31 7.24 7.02 -11.83
N THR A 32 7.44 7.82 -12.86
CA THR A 32 6.36 8.30 -13.75
C THR A 32 5.65 7.18 -14.51
N ASP A 33 6.33 6.05 -14.76
CA ASP A 33 5.74 4.84 -15.33
C ASP A 33 4.78 4.14 -14.35
N HIS A 34 5.00 4.28 -13.04
CA HIS A 34 4.10 3.77 -12.00
C HIS A 34 2.81 4.59 -11.89
N ALA A 35 2.80 5.86 -12.33
CA ALA A 35 1.58 6.66 -12.36
C ALA A 35 0.50 6.02 -13.26
N ALA A 36 0.92 5.34 -14.34
CA ALA A 36 0.03 4.56 -15.19
C ALA A 36 -0.62 3.39 -14.42
N LEU A 37 0.11 2.77 -13.48
CA LEU A 37 -0.41 1.69 -12.62
C LEU A 37 -1.55 2.17 -11.72
N THR A 38 -1.62 3.46 -11.40
CA THR A 38 -2.74 4.06 -10.65
C THR A 38 -3.88 4.52 -11.56
N GLY A 39 -3.63 4.68 -12.86
CA GLY A 39 -4.62 5.11 -13.85
C GLY A 39 -5.66 4.02 -14.16
N ASP A 40 -5.23 2.77 -14.23
CA ASP A 40 -6.09 1.61 -14.48
C ASP A 40 -6.85 1.14 -13.22
N GLY A 41 -6.58 1.77 -12.08
CA GLY A 41 -7.20 1.46 -10.79
C GLY A 41 -6.49 0.34 -10.02
N PRO A 42 -7.03 -0.03 -8.85
CA PRO A 42 -6.44 -1.07 -8.01
C PRO A 42 -6.58 -2.45 -8.65
N ALA A 43 -5.52 -3.26 -8.55
CA ALA A 43 -5.47 -4.58 -9.16
C ALA A 43 -5.74 -5.73 -8.17
N TYR A 44 -5.92 -5.43 -6.87
CA TYR A 44 -6.32 -6.41 -5.85
C TYR A 44 -7.09 -5.76 -4.69
N ILE A 45 -7.70 -6.60 -3.86
CA ILE A 45 -8.33 -6.21 -2.60
C ILE A 45 -7.49 -6.77 -1.45
N ARG A 46 -6.81 -5.90 -0.70
CA ARG A 46 -6.05 -6.29 0.51
C ARG A 46 -6.93 -6.21 1.75
N VAL A 47 -7.14 -7.34 2.41
CA VAL A 47 -7.92 -7.40 3.65
C VAL A 47 -7.00 -7.14 4.84
N LEU A 48 -7.20 -6.00 5.51
CA LEU A 48 -6.43 -5.63 6.71
C LEU A 48 -7.09 -6.09 8.01
N GLY A 49 -8.41 -6.26 8.01
CA GLY A 49 -9.16 -6.77 9.15
C GLY A 49 -10.64 -6.96 8.85
N PHE A 50 -11.32 -7.77 9.67
CA PHE A 50 -12.74 -8.08 9.54
C PHE A 50 -13.35 -8.53 10.87
N ASN A 51 -14.67 -8.35 11.02
CA ASN A 51 -15.44 -8.88 12.15
C ASN A 51 -16.22 -10.15 11.75
N ARG A 52 -17.07 -10.69 12.64
CA ARG A 52 -17.87 -11.89 12.35
C ARG A 52 -18.78 -11.73 11.12
N GLN A 53 -19.37 -10.55 10.91
CA GLN A 53 -20.18 -10.27 9.72
C GLN A 53 -19.30 -10.17 8.47
N GLY A 54 -18.18 -9.45 8.57
CA GLY A 54 -17.18 -9.32 7.51
C GLY A 54 -16.62 -10.67 7.08
N ARG A 55 -16.41 -11.63 7.98
CA ARG A 55 -16.01 -13.00 7.63
C ARG A 55 -17.02 -13.67 6.69
N ARG A 56 -18.32 -13.52 6.96
CA ARG A 56 -19.37 -14.08 6.10
C ARG A 56 -19.35 -13.41 4.74
N LEU A 57 -19.24 -12.07 4.71
CA LEU A 57 -19.13 -11.33 3.46
C LEU A 57 -17.89 -11.74 2.64
N LEU A 58 -16.72 -11.89 3.28
CA LEU A 58 -15.49 -12.32 2.62
C LEU A 58 -15.62 -13.71 1.99
N SER A 59 -16.40 -14.62 2.60
CA SER A 59 -16.65 -15.93 1.99
C SER A 59 -17.43 -15.85 0.67
N PHE A 60 -18.32 -14.86 0.56
CA PHE A 60 -19.05 -14.57 -0.68
C PHE A 60 -18.16 -13.82 -1.68
N MET A 61 -17.44 -12.78 -1.22
CA MET A 61 -16.55 -12.00 -2.07
C MET A 61 -15.45 -12.84 -2.72
N ARG A 62 -14.95 -13.89 -2.06
CA ARG A 62 -13.98 -14.81 -2.69
C ARG A 62 -14.48 -15.48 -3.96
N LYS A 63 -15.80 -15.57 -4.16
CA LYS A 63 -16.41 -16.17 -5.36
C LYS A 63 -16.81 -15.11 -6.39
N GLU A 64 -17.22 -13.94 -5.93
CA GLU A 64 -17.91 -12.94 -6.76
C GLU A 64 -17.09 -11.68 -7.04
N ALA A 65 -16.01 -11.43 -6.28
CA ALA A 65 -15.19 -10.25 -6.49
C ALA A 65 -14.45 -10.33 -7.83
N ARG A 66 -14.42 -9.20 -8.54
CA ARG A 66 -13.71 -9.06 -9.81
C ARG A 66 -12.20 -8.97 -9.67
N LEU A 67 -11.72 -8.67 -8.46
CA LEU A 67 -10.31 -8.52 -8.14
C LEU A 67 -9.89 -9.61 -7.14
N PRO A 68 -8.64 -10.11 -7.22
CA PRO A 68 -8.12 -11.08 -6.29
C PRO A 68 -8.11 -10.52 -4.86
N ILE A 69 -8.55 -11.35 -3.90
CA ILE A 69 -8.60 -10.99 -2.48
C ILE A 69 -7.35 -11.53 -1.80
N ILE A 70 -6.52 -10.63 -1.29
CA ILE A 70 -5.26 -10.92 -0.61
C ILE A 70 -5.46 -10.80 0.90
N MET A 71 -5.20 -11.88 1.63
CA MET A 71 -5.36 -11.94 3.09
C MET A 71 -4.03 -11.82 3.82
N LYS A 72 -2.98 -12.48 3.32
CA LYS A 72 -1.62 -12.46 3.86
C LYS A 72 -0.64 -12.00 2.80
N ALA A 73 0.48 -11.42 3.19
CA ALA A 73 1.47 -10.94 2.21
C ALA A 73 2.04 -12.08 1.35
N SER A 74 2.06 -13.31 1.87
CA SER A 74 2.41 -14.51 1.11
C SER A 74 1.55 -14.75 -0.13
N ASP A 75 0.30 -14.26 -0.12
CA ASP A 75 -0.68 -14.47 -1.18
C ASP A 75 -0.37 -13.59 -2.41
N PHE A 76 0.46 -12.54 -2.26
CA PHE A 76 0.92 -11.73 -3.38
C PHE A 76 1.67 -12.55 -4.43
N ARG A 77 2.27 -13.69 -4.05
CA ARG A 77 2.91 -14.63 -4.99
C ARG A 77 1.93 -15.28 -5.97
N GLN A 78 0.64 -15.24 -5.70
CA GLN A 78 -0.42 -15.79 -6.56
C GLN A 78 -0.93 -14.75 -7.57
N LEU A 79 -0.43 -13.51 -7.53
CA LEU A 79 -0.80 -12.47 -8.49
C LEU A 79 -0.15 -12.74 -9.86
N GLU A 80 -0.97 -13.10 -10.84
CA GLU A 80 -0.53 -13.36 -12.22
C GLU A 80 -0.39 -12.06 -13.04
N ASP A 81 -1.17 -11.03 -12.71
CA ASP A 81 -1.13 -9.73 -13.36
C ASP A 81 0.13 -8.93 -12.98
N GLU A 82 0.78 -8.31 -13.97
CA GLU A 82 2.01 -7.54 -13.75
C GLU A 82 1.74 -6.24 -12.99
N SER A 83 0.64 -5.56 -13.30
CA SER A 83 0.26 -4.32 -12.59
C SER A 83 -0.01 -4.61 -11.11
N ALA A 84 -0.71 -5.71 -10.82
CA ALA A 84 -0.95 -6.19 -9.46
C ALA A 84 0.35 -6.48 -8.70
N ARG A 85 1.32 -7.12 -9.34
CA ARG A 85 2.63 -7.37 -8.72
C ARG A 85 3.39 -6.08 -8.41
N LYS A 86 3.38 -5.10 -9.32
CA LYS A 86 4.03 -3.80 -9.10
C LYS A 86 3.35 -2.99 -7.99
N GLN A 87 2.01 -2.98 -7.96
CA GLN A 87 1.26 -2.35 -6.87
C GLN A 87 1.58 -3.02 -5.52
N ALA A 88 1.63 -4.35 -5.47
CA ALA A 88 1.96 -5.09 -4.26
C ALA A 88 3.40 -4.83 -3.77
N ASP A 89 4.35 -4.67 -4.69
CA ASP A 89 5.74 -4.33 -4.33
C ASP A 89 5.83 -2.94 -3.70
N LEU A 90 5.19 -1.93 -4.29
CA LEU A 90 5.12 -0.59 -3.70
C LEU A 90 4.47 -0.59 -2.30
N ASP A 91 3.39 -1.35 -2.11
CA ASP A 91 2.73 -1.51 -0.81
C ASP A 91 3.69 -2.13 0.24
N LEU A 92 4.42 -3.18 -0.15
CA LEU A 92 5.39 -3.84 0.74
C LEU A 92 6.57 -2.93 1.07
N GLN A 93 7.09 -2.17 0.10
CA GLN A 93 8.15 -1.20 0.31
C GLN A 93 7.71 -0.08 1.27
N ALA A 94 6.50 0.46 1.08
CA ALA A 94 5.93 1.46 1.97
C ALA A 94 5.76 0.94 3.40
N GLN A 95 5.26 -0.29 3.54
CA GLN A 95 5.11 -0.93 4.84
C GLN A 95 6.46 -1.19 5.53
N ALA A 96 7.48 -1.60 4.78
CA ALA A 96 8.83 -1.80 5.30
C ALA A 96 9.46 -0.48 5.77
N LEU A 97 9.33 0.60 4.98
CA LEU A 97 9.79 1.93 5.34
C LEU A 97 9.12 2.40 6.65
N TRP A 98 7.80 2.20 6.76
CA TRP A 98 7.07 2.52 7.99
C TRP A 98 7.51 1.68 9.18
N ASN A 99 7.70 0.37 9.01
CA ASN A 99 8.17 -0.51 10.08
C ASN A 99 9.55 -0.06 10.59
N CYS A 100 10.47 0.33 9.70
CA CYS A 100 11.73 0.94 10.10
C CYS A 100 11.53 2.20 10.94
N HIS A 101 10.66 3.11 10.51
CA HIS A 101 10.36 4.34 11.24
C HIS A 101 9.74 4.08 12.63
N ALA A 102 8.82 3.11 12.72
CA ALA A 102 8.10 2.76 13.94
C ALA A 102 8.93 1.92 14.94
N GLY A 103 10.21 1.63 14.66
CA GLY A 103 11.04 0.76 15.49
C GLY A 103 10.68 -0.73 15.38
N LEU A 104 9.94 -1.10 14.34
CA LEU A 104 9.45 -2.44 14.04
C LEU A 104 10.22 -3.10 12.89
N ALA A 105 11.46 -2.68 12.61
CA ALA A 105 12.24 -3.14 11.46
C ALA A 105 12.41 -4.68 11.37
N ARG A 106 12.30 -5.39 12.50
CA ARG A 106 12.37 -6.86 12.57
C ARG A 106 11.03 -7.55 12.28
N GLN A 107 9.92 -6.81 12.27
CA GLN A 107 8.60 -7.36 11.97
C GLN A 107 8.40 -7.39 10.46
N SER A 108 8.30 -8.60 9.92
CA SER A 108 7.97 -8.82 8.52
C SER A 108 6.47 -8.66 8.29
N GLU A 109 6.08 -7.97 7.21
CA GLU A 109 4.68 -7.93 6.79
C GLU A 109 4.15 -9.34 6.43
N PHE A 110 5.04 -10.28 6.12
CA PHE A 110 4.68 -11.68 5.87
C PHE A 110 4.25 -12.45 7.12
N GLU A 111 4.58 -11.95 8.32
CA GLU A 111 4.16 -12.54 9.59
C GLU A 111 2.80 -11.99 10.06
N ARG A 112 2.34 -10.87 9.47
CA ARG A 112 1.09 -10.24 9.88
C ARG A 112 -0.12 -10.94 9.28
N GLU A 113 -1.12 -11.13 10.12
CA GLU A 113 -2.44 -11.62 9.72
C GLU A 113 -3.48 -10.50 9.77
N ALA A 114 -4.50 -10.61 8.92
CA ALA A 114 -5.64 -9.70 8.96
C ALA A 114 -6.30 -9.71 10.34
N VAL A 115 -6.53 -8.52 10.91
CA VAL A 115 -7.05 -8.37 12.26
C VAL A 115 -8.49 -8.87 12.35
N GLN A 116 -8.74 -9.88 13.18
CA GLN A 116 -10.09 -10.35 13.45
C GLN A 116 -10.67 -9.68 14.69
N ILE A 117 -11.67 -8.82 14.49
CA ILE A 117 -12.41 -8.19 15.59
C ILE A 117 -13.53 -9.15 16.03
N ARG A 118 -13.65 -9.38 17.34
CA ARG A 118 -14.68 -10.25 17.93
C ARG A 118 -16.07 -9.63 17.81
#